data_AF-A0A512N7P9-F1
#
_entry.id   AF-A0A512N7P9-F1
#
_cell.length_a   1.000
_cell.length_b   1.000
_cell.length_c   1.000
_cell.angle_alpha   90.00
_cell.angle_beta   90.00
_cell.angle_gamma   90.00
#
_symmetry.space_group_name_H-M   'P 1'
#
loop_
_entity.id
_entity.type
_entity.pdbx_description
1 polymer ?
#
loop_
_entity_poly.entity_id
_entity_poly.type
_entity_poly.pdbx_seq_one_letter_code
_entity_poly.pdbx_strand_id
1 'polypeptide(L)'
;MFKLFTYWRSSTAYRVRIAMNLKGLAYEPVYVSIPKLEHKAPSYLAVNPQGLVPALVEDGKLVAQSLAILEYLEERTPRPALLPEGRHERAYVRALTQIVGCEIHPLNNVRVLKYLEQRLQVSADAKLAWYRDWMAEGLASF
;
A
#
# COMPACT_ATOMS: atom_id res chain seq x y z
N MET A 1 8.41 -19.59 0.67
CA MET A 1 9.38 -18.46 0.57
C MET A 1 8.64 -17.22 0.08
N PHE A 2 8.89 -16.04 0.68
CA PHE A 2 8.20 -14.80 0.28
C PHE A 2 8.82 -14.17 -0.97
N LYS A 3 7.98 -13.83 -1.94
CA LYS A 3 8.31 -12.96 -3.07
C LYS A 3 7.47 -11.68 -2.98
N LEU A 4 8.12 -10.53 -2.88
CA LEU A 4 7.46 -9.23 -2.73
C LEU A 4 7.63 -8.41 -4.01
N PHE A 5 6.54 -8.27 -4.77
CA PHE A 5 6.49 -7.34 -5.90
C PHE A 5 6.34 -5.91 -5.36
N THR A 6 7.35 -5.08 -5.56
CA THR A 6 7.51 -3.79 -4.89
C THR A 6 7.94 -2.68 -5.86
N TYR A 7 7.82 -1.43 -5.40
CA TYR A 7 8.38 -0.27 -6.07
C TYR A 7 8.95 0.67 -5.01
N TRP A 8 10.18 1.14 -5.22
CA TRP A 8 10.92 1.86 -4.18
C TRP A 8 10.19 3.12 -3.68
N ARG A 9 9.53 3.85 -4.60
CA ARG A 9 8.77 5.08 -4.34
C ARG A 9 7.25 4.84 -4.27
N SER A 10 6.83 3.67 -3.78
CA SER A 10 5.42 3.38 -3.44
C SER A 10 5.25 3.32 -1.93
N SER A 11 4.36 4.15 -1.37
CA SER A 11 4.06 4.18 0.07
C SER A 11 3.38 2.88 0.54
N THR A 12 2.45 2.34 -0.25
CA THR A 12 1.81 1.04 0.03
C THR A 12 2.82 -0.10 0.00
N ALA A 13 3.83 -0.05 -0.87
CA ALA A 13 4.88 -1.06 -0.90
C ALA A 13 5.92 -0.84 0.22
N TYR A 14 6.11 0.41 0.64
CA TYR A 14 6.98 0.76 1.76
C TYR A 14 6.45 0.21 3.09
N ARG A 15 5.15 0.33 3.39
CA ARG A 15 4.59 -0.26 4.63
C ARG A 15 4.84 -1.77 4.77
N VAL A 16 4.74 -2.53 3.68
CA VAL A 16 4.98 -3.98 3.70
C VAL A 16 6.46 -4.26 3.95
N ARG A 17 7.36 -3.54 3.28
CA ARG A 17 8.80 -3.66 3.54
C ARG A 17 9.16 -3.34 4.99
N ILE A 18 8.58 -2.28 5.57
CA ILE A 18 8.75 -1.96 7.00
C ILE A 18 8.32 -3.14 7.87
N ALA A 19 7.11 -3.67 7.66
CA ALA A 19 6.59 -4.76 8.48
C ALA A 19 7.41 -6.05 8.36
N MET A 20 7.81 -6.43 7.14
CA MET A 20 8.67 -7.60 6.92
C MET A 20 10.03 -7.43 7.61
N ASN A 21 10.63 -6.25 7.53
CA ASN A 21 11.90 -5.96 8.19
C ASN A 21 11.78 -5.95 9.73
N LEU A 22 10.73 -5.34 10.28
CA LEU A 22 10.46 -5.36 11.71
C LEU A 22 10.25 -6.78 12.23
N LYS A 23 9.63 -7.65 11.42
CA LYS A 23 9.44 -9.06 11.74
C LYS A 23 10.66 -9.95 11.46
N GLY A 24 11.73 -9.40 10.87
CA GLY A 24 12.92 -10.18 10.47
C GLY A 24 12.64 -11.21 9.37
N LEU A 25 11.62 -10.99 8.54
CA LEU A 25 11.24 -11.91 7.46
C LEU A 25 12.09 -11.68 6.22
N ALA A 26 12.81 -12.71 5.78
CA ALA A 26 13.51 -12.70 4.50
C ALA A 26 12.52 -12.78 3.33
N TYR A 27 12.77 -12.03 2.26
CA TYR A 27 11.95 -12.05 1.06
C TYR A 27 12.78 -11.74 -0.19
N GLU A 28 12.34 -12.26 -1.34
CA GLU A 28 12.87 -11.87 -2.66
C GLU A 28 12.12 -10.62 -3.15
N PRO A 29 12.78 -9.46 -3.29
CA PRO A 29 12.16 -8.29 -3.89
C PRO A 29 12.11 -8.43 -5.42
N VAL A 30 10.93 -8.26 -6.00
CA VAL A 30 10.75 -8.11 -7.45
C VAL A 30 10.31 -6.69 -7.73
N TYR A 31 11.16 -5.91 -8.38
CA TYR A 31 10.87 -4.50 -8.66
C TYR A 31 9.97 -4.37 -9.88
N VAL A 32 8.85 -3.65 -9.71
CA VAL A 32 7.88 -3.35 -10.76
C VAL A 32 7.81 -1.83 -10.94
N SER A 33 8.26 -1.34 -12.09
CA SER A 33 8.31 0.08 -12.38
C SER A 33 6.92 0.64 -12.68
N ILE A 34 6.43 1.51 -11.79
CA ILE A 34 5.18 2.26 -12.01
C ILE A 34 5.32 3.26 -13.17
N PRO A 35 6.41 4.06 -13.28
CA PRO A 35 6.56 5.01 -14.38
C PRO A 35 6.63 4.34 -15.76
N LYS A 36 7.22 3.14 -15.86
CA LYS A 36 7.29 2.36 -17.11
C LYS A 36 6.04 1.51 -17.36
N LEU A 37 5.00 1.65 -16.54
CA LEU A 37 3.75 0.89 -16.64
C LEU A 37 3.92 -0.65 -16.55
N GLU A 38 5.00 -1.16 -15.94
CA GLU A 38 5.23 -2.60 -15.81
C GLU A 38 4.14 -3.27 -14.95
N HIS A 39 3.56 -2.54 -14.00
CA HIS A 39 2.39 -2.96 -13.21
C HIS A 39 1.11 -3.16 -14.03
N LYS A 40 1.11 -2.85 -15.33
CA LYS A 40 0.02 -3.11 -16.28
C LYS A 40 0.42 -4.12 -17.36
N ALA A 41 1.65 -4.60 -17.36
CA ALA A 41 2.10 -5.62 -18.31
C ALA A 41 1.37 -6.95 -18.05
N PRO A 42 1.06 -7.75 -19.09
CA PRO A 42 0.40 -9.05 -18.93
C PRO A 42 1.12 -9.97 -17.95
N SER A 43 2.46 -9.95 -17.94
CA SER A 43 3.29 -10.73 -17.03
C SER A 43 3.05 -10.40 -15.56
N TYR A 44 2.84 -9.13 -15.21
CA TYR A 44 2.52 -8.73 -13.85
C TYR A 44 1.03 -8.91 -13.51
N LEU A 45 0.14 -8.66 -14.47
CA LEU A 45 -1.30 -8.87 -14.28
C LEU A 45 -1.64 -10.34 -14.03
N ALA A 46 -0.85 -11.27 -14.56
CA ALA A 46 -0.93 -12.70 -14.22
C ALA A 46 -0.61 -12.99 -12.75
N VAL A 47 0.18 -12.12 -12.10
CA VAL A 47 0.48 -12.21 -10.65
C VAL A 47 -0.57 -11.48 -9.83
N ASN A 48 -0.85 -10.21 -10.14
CA ASN A 48 -1.86 -9.41 -9.46
C ASN A 48 -2.79 -8.76 -10.50
N PRO A 49 -4.02 -9.28 -10.68
CA PRO A 49 -4.98 -8.76 -11.66
C PRO A 49 -5.38 -7.29 -11.43
N GLN A 50 -5.23 -6.79 -10.19
CA GLN A 50 -5.50 -5.38 -9.89
C GLN A 50 -4.48 -4.44 -10.55
N GLY A 51 -3.30 -4.97 -10.92
CA GLY A 51 -2.22 -4.20 -11.52
C GLY A 51 -1.78 -3.05 -10.60
N LEU A 52 -1.56 -3.35 -9.32
CA LEU A 52 -1.08 -2.43 -8.29
C LEU A 52 0.01 -3.11 -7.45
N VAL A 53 0.99 -2.32 -7.01
CA VAL A 53 1.98 -2.76 -6.01
C VAL A 53 1.59 -2.24 -4.61
N PRO A 54 1.93 -2.97 -3.53
CA PRO A 54 2.64 -4.24 -3.49
C PRO A 54 1.74 -5.45 -3.78
N ALA A 55 2.37 -6.56 -4.15
CA ALA A 55 1.79 -7.89 -4.10
C ALA A 55 2.77 -8.84 -3.41
N LEU A 56 2.29 -9.61 -2.44
CA LEU A 56 3.08 -10.63 -1.77
C LEU A 56 2.67 -12.00 -2.34
N VAL A 57 3.65 -12.84 -2.65
CA VAL A 57 3.42 -14.24 -3.00
C VAL A 57 4.12 -15.11 -1.97
N GLU A 58 3.36 -15.98 -1.32
CA GLU A 58 3.88 -17.07 -0.47
C GLU A 58 3.40 -18.39 -1.06
N ASP A 59 4.34 -19.28 -1.39
CA ASP A 59 4.08 -20.63 -1.88
C ASP A 59 3.07 -20.67 -3.04
N GLY A 60 3.25 -19.74 -3.99
CA GLY A 60 2.42 -19.60 -5.19
C GLY A 60 1.08 -18.89 -4.98
N LYS A 61 0.73 -18.51 -3.75
CA LYS A 61 -0.53 -17.83 -3.43
C LYS A 61 -0.33 -16.33 -3.31
N LEU A 62 -1.18 -15.58 -4.01
CA LEU A 62 -1.21 -14.12 -3.95
C LEU A 62 -1.89 -13.65 -2.65
N VAL A 63 -1.22 -12.73 -1.96
CA VAL A 63 -1.83 -11.82 -0.99
C VAL A 63 -1.67 -10.40 -1.54
N ALA A 64 -2.79 -9.81 -1.96
CA ALA A 64 -2.87 -8.46 -2.48
C ALA A 64 -3.39 -7.50 -1.40
N GLN A 65 -3.40 -6.20 -1.70
CA GLN A 65 -3.78 -5.11 -0.79
C GLN A 65 -2.84 -4.95 0.41
N SER A 66 -2.19 -3.79 0.48
CA SER A 66 -1.11 -3.57 1.44
C SER A 66 -1.49 -3.78 2.91
N LEU A 67 -2.70 -3.40 3.33
CA LEU A 67 -3.18 -3.64 4.70
C LEU A 67 -3.52 -5.10 4.97
N ALA A 68 -4.14 -5.79 4.00
CA ALA A 68 -4.40 -7.22 4.11
C ALA A 68 -3.09 -8.02 4.18
N ILE A 69 -2.06 -7.60 3.45
CA ILE A 69 -0.71 -8.17 3.58
C ILE A 69 -0.16 -7.98 5.00
N LEU A 70 -0.38 -6.81 5.65
CA LEU A 70 0.08 -6.61 7.03
C LEU A 70 -0.62 -7.53 8.02
N GLU A 71 -1.95 -7.66 7.93
CA GLU A 71 -2.72 -8.60 8.75
C GLU A 71 -2.27 -10.05 8.52
N TYR A 72 -2.08 -10.43 7.25
CA TYR A 72 -1.56 -11.74 6.89
C TYR A 72 -0.20 -12.02 7.52
N LEU A 73 0.73 -11.07 7.47
CA LEU A 73 2.06 -11.21 8.08
C LEU A 73 1.99 -11.25 9.61
N GLU A 74 1.05 -10.54 10.24
CA GLU A 74 0.81 -10.60 11.68
C GLU A 74 0.31 -11.98 12.11
N GLU A 75 -0.64 -12.57 11.39
CA GLU A 75 -1.15 -13.91 11.65
C GLU A 75 -0.10 -14.99 11.35
N ARG A 76 0.59 -14.86 10.22
CA ARG A 76 1.59 -15.82 9.73
C ARG A 76 2.85 -15.85 10.59
N THR A 77 3.21 -14.74 11.23
CA THR A 77 4.38 -14.60 12.09
C THR A 77 4.03 -13.70 13.28
N PRO A 78 3.44 -14.27 14.35
CA PRO A 78 2.90 -13.49 15.48
C PRO A 78 3.94 -12.71 16.29
N ARG A 79 5.24 -13.05 16.16
CA ARG A 79 6.33 -12.41 16.89
C ARG A 79 7.45 -11.96 15.93
N PRO A 80 7.99 -10.74 16.10
CA PRO A 80 7.50 -9.68 16.97
C PRO A 80 6.11 -9.17 16.52
N ALA A 81 5.26 -8.86 17.50
CA ALA A 81 3.90 -8.40 17.25
C ALA A 81 3.92 -6.96 16.73
N LEU A 82 3.18 -6.68 15.66
CA LEU A 82 2.96 -5.31 15.16
C LEU A 82 1.66 -4.71 15.70
N LEU A 83 0.76 -5.56 16.22
CA LEU A 83 -0.45 -5.16 16.89
C LEU A 83 -0.37 -5.43 18.40
N PRO A 84 -1.04 -4.61 19.23
CA PRO A 84 -1.23 -4.91 20.64
C PRO A 84 -2.16 -6.12 20.84
N GLU A 85 -2.19 -6.69 22.04
CA GLU A 85 -3.01 -7.87 22.34
C GLU A 85 -4.50 -7.53 22.53
N GLY A 86 -4.79 -6.38 23.16
CA GLY A 86 -6.14 -5.98 23.52
C GLY A 86 -7.02 -5.59 22.34
N ARG A 87 -8.29 -5.97 22.38
CA ARG A 87 -9.23 -5.78 21.26
C ARG A 87 -9.43 -4.31 20.89
N HIS A 88 -9.44 -3.41 21.88
CA HIS A 88 -9.67 -1.97 21.66
C HIS A 88 -8.43 -1.31 21.07
N GLU A 89 -7.25 -1.67 21.55
CA GLU A 89 -5.96 -1.19 21.09
C GLU A 89 -5.69 -1.67 19.66
N ARG A 90 -6.08 -2.91 19.34
CA ARG A 90 -6.04 -3.42 17.95
C ARG A 90 -6.95 -2.63 17.03
N ALA A 91 -8.18 -2.34 17.47
CA ALA A 91 -9.12 -1.53 16.71
C ALA A 91 -8.58 -0.11 16.49
N TYR A 92 -7.95 0.47 17.52
CA TYR A 92 -7.31 1.79 17.46
C TYR A 92 -6.18 1.84 16.41
N VAL A 93 -5.24 0.88 16.43
CA VAL A 93 -4.17 0.80 15.42
C VAL A 93 -4.75 0.59 14.01
N ARG A 94 -5.81 -0.21 13.87
CA ARG A 94 -6.48 -0.40 12.58
C ARG A 94 -7.14 0.90 12.11
N ALA A 95 -7.82 1.64 12.97
CA ALA A 95 -8.40 2.94 12.62
C ALA A 95 -7.32 3.91 12.11
N LEU A 96 -6.21 4.04 12.85
CA LEU A 96 -5.04 4.84 12.43
C LEU A 96 -4.53 4.45 11.05
N THR A 97 -4.35 3.16 10.80
CA THR A 97 -3.81 2.69 9.52
C THR A 97 -4.81 2.81 8.37
N GLN A 98 -6.12 2.81 8.66
CA GLN A 98 -7.19 3.01 7.70
C GLN A 98 -7.39 4.47 7.31
N ILE A 99 -7.13 5.44 8.21
CA ILE A 99 -7.08 6.87 7.82
C ILE A 99 -6.09 7.05 6.66
N VAL A 100 -4.88 6.50 6.80
CA VAL A 100 -3.91 6.54 5.70
C VAL A 100 -4.36 5.69 4.51
N GLY A 101 -4.92 4.51 4.76
CA GLY A 101 -5.27 3.49 3.76
C GLY A 101 -6.49 3.79 2.90
N CYS A 102 -7.45 4.54 3.43
CA CYS A 102 -8.74 4.85 2.82
C CYS A 102 -8.87 6.35 2.50
N GLU A 103 -8.53 7.21 3.47
CA GLU A 103 -8.85 8.64 3.38
C GLU A 103 -7.70 9.48 2.79
N ILE A 104 -6.44 9.02 2.89
CA ILE A 104 -5.28 9.78 2.36
C ILE A 104 -4.76 9.17 1.06
N HIS A 105 -4.20 7.96 1.13
CA HIS A 105 -3.42 7.40 0.02
C HIS A 105 -4.25 7.17 -1.26
N PRO A 106 -5.48 6.61 -1.22
CA PRO A 106 -6.24 6.34 -2.45
C PRO A 106 -6.58 7.61 -3.24
N LEU A 107 -6.98 8.69 -2.57
CA LEU A 107 -7.31 9.99 -3.18
C LEU A 107 -6.08 10.64 -3.82
N ASN A 108 -4.91 10.35 -3.27
CA ASN A 108 -3.61 10.89 -3.67
C ASN A 108 -2.79 9.93 -4.54
N ASN A 109 -3.38 8.81 -4.95
CA ASN A 109 -2.70 7.84 -5.80
C ASN A 109 -2.49 8.41 -7.21
N VAL A 110 -1.35 8.08 -7.83
CA VAL A 110 -0.98 8.57 -9.18
C VAL A 110 -2.10 8.32 -10.20
N ARG A 111 -2.83 7.21 -10.14
CA ARG A 111 -3.94 6.95 -11.09
C ARG A 111 -5.10 7.93 -10.93
N VAL A 112 -5.39 8.34 -9.69
CA VAL A 112 -6.47 9.30 -9.37
C VAL A 112 -6.03 10.70 -9.75
N LEU A 113 -4.82 11.10 -9.38
CA LEU A 113 -4.26 12.41 -9.75
C LEU A 113 -4.17 12.59 -11.27
N LYS A 114 -3.77 11.54 -12.00
CA LYS A 114 -3.79 11.54 -13.47
C LYS A 114 -5.19 11.65 -14.04
N TYR A 115 -6.19 11.04 -13.42
CA TYR A 115 -7.58 11.19 -13.85
C TYR A 115 -8.07 12.63 -13.69
N LEU A 116 -7.81 13.26 -12.53
CA LEU A 116 -8.14 14.67 -12.28
C LEU A 116 -7.52 15.59 -13.35
N GLU A 117 -6.24 15.41 -13.63
CA GLU A 117 -5.50 16.20 -14.61
C GLU A 117 -5.93 15.92 -16.06
N GLN A 118 -5.95 14.66 -16.47
CA GLN A 118 -6.08 14.29 -17.88
C GLN A 118 -7.53 14.16 -18.34
N ARG A 119 -8.45 13.78 -17.44
CA ARG A 119 -9.87 13.58 -17.79
C ARG A 119 -10.73 14.74 -17.36
N LEU A 120 -10.51 15.26 -16.15
CA LEU A 120 -11.28 16.39 -15.62
C LEU A 120 -10.61 17.75 -15.87
N GLN A 121 -9.40 17.77 -16.43
CA GLN A 121 -8.68 19.00 -16.79
C GLN A 121 -8.48 19.95 -15.60
N VAL A 122 -8.34 19.39 -14.39
CA VAL A 122 -8.03 20.15 -13.17
C VAL A 122 -6.63 20.75 -13.29
N SER A 123 -6.48 22.04 -12.94
CA SER A 123 -5.20 22.73 -13.01
C SER A 123 -4.14 22.12 -12.07
N ALA A 124 -2.86 22.33 -12.37
CA ALA A 124 -1.77 21.86 -11.53
C ALA A 124 -1.87 22.38 -10.08
N ASP A 125 -2.25 23.65 -9.90
CA ASP A 125 -2.41 24.26 -8.58
C ASP A 125 -3.59 23.67 -7.81
N ALA A 126 -4.74 23.46 -8.47
CA ALA A 126 -5.89 22.83 -7.84
C ALA A 126 -5.63 21.35 -7.48
N LYS A 127 -4.90 20.63 -8.33
CA LYS A 127 -4.44 19.26 -8.03
C LYS A 127 -3.48 19.21 -6.84
N LEU A 128 -2.62 20.21 -6.70
CA LEU A 128 -1.72 20.32 -5.55
C LEU A 128 -2.48 20.69 -4.27
N ALA A 129 -3.46 21.58 -4.35
CA ALA A 129 -4.37 21.89 -3.25
C ALA A 129 -5.13 20.63 -2.79
N TRP A 130 -5.77 19.91 -3.71
CA TRP A 130 -6.40 18.60 -3.45
C TRP A 130 -5.47 17.67 -2.65
N TYR A 131 -4.23 17.52 -3.11
CA TYR A 131 -3.27 16.63 -2.46
C TYR A 131 -2.98 17.05 -1.01
N ARG A 132 -2.83 18.35 -0.77
CA ARG A 132 -2.56 18.92 0.56
C ARG A 132 -3.77 18.80 1.47
N ASP A 133 -4.97 19.08 0.96
CA ASP A 133 -6.20 19.07 1.76
C ASP A 133 -6.48 17.67 2.33
N TRP A 134 -6.48 16.64 1.48
CA TRP A 134 -6.73 15.27 1.94
C TRP A 134 -5.64 14.73 2.87
N MET A 135 -4.38 15.17 2.70
CA MET A 135 -3.34 14.84 3.67
C MET A 135 -3.57 15.56 5.00
N ALA A 136 -3.87 16.85 4.98
CA ALA A 136 -4.05 17.65 6.19
C ALA A 136 -5.27 17.18 6.98
N GLU A 137 -6.40 16.95 6.31
CA GLU A 137 -7.63 16.45 6.93
C GLU A 137 -7.42 15.07 7.55
N GLY A 138 -6.84 14.14 6.79
CA GLY A 138 -6.56 12.80 7.31
C GLY A 138 -5.60 12.81 8.50
N LEU A 139 -4.50 13.58 8.43
CA LEU A 139 -3.53 13.67 9.53
C LEU A 139 -4.08 14.41 10.76
N ALA A 140 -5.08 15.27 10.61
CA ALA A 140 -5.73 15.97 11.71
C ALA A 140 -6.91 15.20 12.33
N SER A 141 -7.34 14.09 11.71
CA SER A 141 -8.51 13.31 12.14
C SER A 141 -8.26 12.41 13.36
N PHE A 142 -7.09 12.50 13.98
CA PHE A 142 -6.68 11.61 15.06
C PHE A 142 -5.67 12.23 16.02
#